data_AF-A0AAD8EPG0-F1
#
_entry.id   AF-A0AAD8EPG0-F1
#
_cell.length_a   1.000
_cell.length_b   1.000
_cell.length_c   1.000
_cell.angle_alpha   90.00
_cell.angle_beta   90.00
_cell.angle_gamma   90.00
#
_symmetry.space_group_name_H-M   'P 1'
#
loop_
_entity.id
_entity.type
_entity.pdbx_description
1 polymer ?
#
loop_
_entity_poly.entity_id
_entity_poly.type
_entity_poly.pdbx_seq_one_letter_code
_entity_poly.pdbx_strand_id
1 'polypeptide(L)'
;MAEYKGDLAGGAIAIAAMRAIAVFQLPINVICLVPLCENAISGKSIRPGDVVFTCRHKTIQIANPDHEGRLEPRLLITISTQTSGVRAALGATGTVTGDRVWRLPLWKFFCEKLVDLMNADITNKGNEPSSGACFIKEFVPACCEWIHFDITAVALKCDGREDTYYTEGLMTGRPNPYHRAAPVPSLLSS
;
A
#
# COMPACT_ATOMS: atom_id res chain seq x y z
N MET A 1 9.81 -6.14 16.56
CA MET A 1 9.21 -7.34 15.91
C MET A 1 7.68 -7.43 16.05
N ALA A 2 7.07 -7.09 17.20
CA ALA A 2 5.61 -7.16 17.35
C ALA A 2 4.80 -6.17 16.46
N GLU A 3 5.47 -5.14 15.92
CA GLU A 3 4.91 -4.15 15.01
C GLU A 3 4.79 -4.65 13.56
N TYR A 4 5.62 -5.61 13.14
CA TYR A 4 5.56 -6.23 11.80
C TYR A 4 4.30 -7.07 11.59
N LYS A 5 3.46 -7.27 12.63
CA LYS A 5 2.09 -7.78 12.43
C LYS A 5 1.25 -6.88 11.51
N GLY A 6 1.63 -5.61 11.37
CA GLY A 6 1.02 -4.63 10.47
C GLY A 6 1.38 -4.78 9.00
N ASP A 7 2.32 -5.66 8.67
CA ASP A 7 2.83 -5.80 7.31
C ASP A 7 1.77 -6.32 6.31
N LEU A 8 0.69 -6.91 6.82
CA LEU A 8 -0.46 -7.36 6.03
C LEU A 8 -1.60 -6.32 5.99
N ALA A 9 -1.41 -5.12 6.57
CA ALA A 9 -2.45 -4.10 6.64
C ALA A 9 -2.94 -3.66 5.25
N GLY A 10 -2.04 -3.63 4.26
CA GLY A 10 -2.40 -3.31 2.88
C GLY A 10 -3.43 -4.28 2.31
N GLY A 11 -3.16 -5.58 2.39
CA GLY A 11 -4.11 -6.63 1.99
C GLY A 11 -5.43 -6.57 2.77
N ALA A 12 -5.37 -6.30 4.07
CA ALA A 12 -6.58 -6.16 4.90
C ALA A 12 -7.48 -4.99 4.46
N ILE A 13 -6.89 -3.85 4.10
CA ILE A 13 -7.62 -2.68 3.59
C ILE A 13 -8.22 -2.96 2.22
N ALA A 14 -7.50 -3.64 1.34
CA ALA A 14 -8.01 -4.07 0.03
C ALA A 14 -9.27 -4.94 0.17
N ILE A 15 -9.22 -5.93 1.06
CA ILE A 15 -10.35 -6.83 1.33
C ILE A 15 -11.51 -6.07 1.98
N ALA A 16 -11.23 -5.15 2.91
CA ALA A 16 -12.26 -4.30 3.52
C ALA A 16 -12.96 -3.42 2.48
N ALA A 17 -12.22 -2.83 1.55
CA ALA A 17 -12.77 -2.04 0.45
C ALA A 17 -13.64 -2.89 -0.48
N MET A 18 -13.19 -4.09 -0.85
CA MET A 18 -13.99 -5.05 -1.64
C MET A 18 -15.28 -5.43 -0.94
N ARG A 19 -15.23 -5.68 0.38
CA ARG A 19 -16.42 -5.93 1.20
C ARG A 19 -17.38 -4.75 1.17
N ALA A 20 -16.87 -3.51 1.28
CA ALA A 20 -17.72 -2.32 1.19
C ALA A 20 -18.40 -2.23 -0.17
N ILE A 21 -17.65 -2.38 -1.28
CA ILE A 21 -18.18 -2.38 -2.65
C ILE A 21 -19.32 -3.39 -2.81
N ALA A 22 -19.14 -4.60 -2.26
CA ALA A 22 -20.16 -5.65 -2.28
C ALA A 22 -21.41 -5.29 -1.46
N VAL A 23 -21.24 -4.69 -0.27
CA VAL A 23 -22.36 -4.26 0.59
C VAL A 23 -23.16 -3.13 -0.05
N PHE A 24 -22.51 -2.18 -0.73
CA PHE A 24 -23.19 -1.10 -1.44
C PHE A 24 -23.73 -1.50 -2.81
N GLN A 25 -23.49 -2.75 -3.25
CA GLN A 25 -23.94 -3.28 -4.54
C GLN A 25 -23.61 -2.34 -5.70
N LEU A 26 -22.41 -1.76 -5.69
CA LEU A 26 -22.01 -0.81 -6.73
C LEU A 26 -21.96 -1.54 -8.09
N PRO A 27 -22.51 -0.96 -9.17
CA PRO A 27 -22.56 -1.58 -10.48
C PRO A 27 -21.22 -1.45 -11.22
N ILE A 28 -20.14 -1.89 -10.57
CA ILE A 28 -18.77 -1.86 -11.08
C ILE A 28 -18.10 -3.22 -10.90
N ASN A 29 -17.30 -3.61 -11.90
CA ASN A 29 -16.49 -4.81 -11.83
C ASN A 29 -15.13 -4.45 -11.21
N VAL A 30 -14.79 -5.10 -10.10
CA VAL A 30 -13.53 -4.87 -9.39
C VAL A 30 -12.83 -6.19 -9.16
N ILE A 31 -11.55 -6.24 -9.50
CA ILE A 31 -10.67 -7.40 -9.26
C ILE A 31 -9.66 -6.96 -8.20
N CYS A 32 -9.52 -7.76 -7.15
CA CYS A 32 -8.55 -7.53 -6.08
C CYS A 32 -7.57 -8.70 -6.02
N LEU A 33 -6.27 -8.38 -6.04
CA LEU A 33 -5.18 -9.34 -5.93
C LEU A 33 -4.39 -9.02 -4.66
N VAL A 34 -4.27 -9.99 -3.76
CA VAL A 34 -3.55 -9.86 -2.49
C VAL A 34 -2.53 -10.99 -2.38
N PRO A 35 -1.25 -10.76 -2.74
CA PRO A 35 -0.21 -11.74 -2.48
C PRO A 35 0.07 -11.83 -0.97
N LEU A 36 0.18 -13.06 -0.46
CA LEU A 36 0.41 -13.34 0.96
C LEU A 36 1.62 -14.26 1.10
N CYS A 37 2.67 -13.77 1.73
CA CYS A 37 3.89 -14.50 2.01
C CYS A 37 4.46 -14.09 3.38
N GLU A 38 5.29 -14.95 3.94
CA GLU A 38 6.06 -14.66 5.15
C GLU A 38 7.51 -14.30 4.79
N ASN A 39 8.02 -13.23 5.38
CA ASN A 39 9.45 -12.92 5.32
C ASN A 39 10.16 -13.58 6.50
N ALA A 40 10.74 -14.76 6.27
CA ALA A 40 11.38 -15.57 7.31
C ALA A 40 12.82 -15.94 6.94
N ILE A 41 13.66 -16.09 7.97
CA ILE A 41 15.07 -16.51 7.82
C ILE A 41 15.14 -18.04 7.78
N SER A 42 15.76 -18.57 6.74
CA SER A 42 15.98 -19.97 6.46
C SER A 42 17.24 -20.14 5.61
N GLY A 43 17.78 -21.35 5.52
CA GLY A 43 18.93 -21.64 4.64
C GLY A 43 18.65 -21.40 3.14
N LYS A 44 17.38 -21.22 2.77
CA LYS A 44 16.92 -20.89 1.41
C LYS A 44 16.42 -19.45 1.26
N SER A 45 16.59 -18.60 2.27
CA SER A 45 16.15 -17.20 2.19
C SER A 45 16.94 -16.41 1.16
N ILE A 46 16.29 -15.39 0.61
CA ILE A 46 16.89 -14.41 -0.29
C ILE A 46 18.04 -13.71 0.45
N ARG A 47 19.18 -13.58 -0.22
CA ARG A 47 20.37 -12.91 0.33
C ARG A 47 20.59 -11.55 -0.34
N PRO A 48 21.14 -10.57 0.41
CA PRO A 48 21.68 -9.37 -0.20
C PRO A 48 22.65 -9.71 -1.34
N GLY A 49 22.45 -9.12 -2.51
CA GLY A 49 23.22 -9.37 -3.73
C GLY A 49 22.59 -10.37 -4.70
N ASP A 50 21.58 -11.14 -4.29
CA ASP A 50 20.86 -12.03 -5.21
C ASP A 50 20.17 -11.21 -6.31
N VAL A 51 20.07 -11.78 -7.51
CA VAL A 51 19.34 -11.20 -8.64
C VAL A 51 18.14 -12.07 -8.96
N VAL A 52 16.95 -11.47 -8.93
CA VAL A 52 15.67 -12.15 -9.16
C VAL A 52 15.12 -11.75 -10.52
N PHE A 53 14.60 -12.74 -11.25
CA PHE A 53 13.95 -12.53 -12.55
C PHE A 53 12.45 -12.35 -12.38
N THR A 54 11.91 -11.32 -13.04
CA THR A 54 10.47 -11.06 -13.05
C THR A 54 9.80 -11.65 -14.27
N CYS A 55 8.48 -11.84 -14.20
CA CYS A 55 7.66 -12.30 -15.32
C CYS A 55 7.68 -11.35 -16.54
N ARG A 56 8.19 -10.11 -16.36
CA ARG A 56 8.40 -9.13 -17.43
C ARG A 56 9.83 -9.10 -17.98
N HIS A 57 10.62 -10.15 -17.70
CA HIS A 57 12.03 -10.27 -18.11
C HIS A 57 12.94 -9.14 -17.60
N LYS A 58 12.51 -8.38 -16.58
CA LYS A 58 13.39 -7.45 -15.85
C LYS A 58 14.08 -8.18 -14.70
N THR A 59 15.31 -7.81 -14.45
CA THR A 59 16.15 -8.30 -13.35
C THR A 59 16.12 -7.33 -12.18
N ILE A 60 15.90 -7.85 -10.96
CA ILE A 60 15.91 -7.06 -9.73
C ILE A 60 17.08 -7.52 -8.86
N GLN A 61 17.99 -6.60 -8.53
CA GLN A 61 18.98 -6.82 -7.49
C GLN A 61 18.35 -6.64 -6.11
N ILE A 62 18.53 -7.64 -5.25
CA ILE A 62 18.13 -7.57 -3.85
C ILE A 62 19.25 -6.90 -3.07
N ALA A 63 19.16 -5.59 -2.87
CA ALA A 63 20.12 -4.85 -2.06
C ALA A 63 19.81 -4.95 -0.55
N ASN A 64 18.54 -5.12 -0.17
CA ASN A 64 18.15 -5.36 1.22
C ASN A 64 16.87 -6.23 1.29
N PRO A 65 16.91 -7.41 1.95
CA PRO A 65 15.80 -8.35 2.04
C PRO A 65 14.61 -7.82 2.88
N ASP A 66 14.80 -6.80 3.71
CA ASP A 66 13.72 -6.16 4.49
C ASP A 66 12.87 -5.17 3.66
N HIS A 67 13.16 -5.03 2.36
CA HIS A 67 12.27 -4.35 1.40
C HIS A 67 11.59 -5.35 0.46
N GLU A 68 11.21 -6.51 0.99
CA GLU A 68 10.46 -7.57 0.31
C GLU A 68 9.11 -7.09 -0.20
N GLY A 69 8.45 -6.16 0.51
CA GLY A 69 7.13 -5.63 0.13
C GLY A 69 7.10 -4.92 -1.23
N ARG A 70 8.27 -4.70 -1.86
CA ARG A 70 8.42 -4.22 -3.23
C ARG A 70 8.48 -5.37 -4.24
N LEU A 71 9.16 -6.47 -3.90
CA LEU A 71 9.28 -7.67 -4.73
C LEU A 71 7.95 -8.41 -4.83
N GLU A 72 7.25 -8.45 -3.71
CA GLU A 72 5.89 -8.95 -3.59
C GLU A 72 5.03 -7.77 -3.18
N PRO A 73 4.35 -7.10 -4.12
CA PRO A 73 3.57 -5.91 -3.79
C PRO A 73 2.48 -6.28 -2.78
N ARG A 74 2.73 -6.00 -1.50
CA ARG A 74 1.83 -6.24 -0.35
C ARG A 74 0.47 -5.56 -0.47
N LEU A 75 0.33 -4.68 -1.45
CA LEU A 75 -0.93 -4.13 -1.90
C LEU A 75 -0.76 -3.51 -3.29
N LEU A 76 -1.35 -4.12 -4.32
CA LEU A 76 -1.63 -3.44 -5.58
C LEU A 76 -3.14 -3.21 -5.68
N ILE A 77 -3.67 -2.19 -5.00
CA ILE A 77 -5.00 -1.67 -5.37
C ILE A 77 -4.82 -0.89 -6.67
N THR A 78 -4.90 -1.59 -7.80
CA THR A 78 -5.07 -0.93 -9.08
C THR A 78 -6.54 -0.56 -9.21
N ILE A 79 -6.88 0.68 -8.86
CA ILE A 79 -8.17 1.26 -9.27
C ILE A 79 -8.00 1.71 -10.73
N SER A 80 -8.28 0.80 -11.67
CA SER A 80 -8.40 1.16 -13.08
C SER A 80 -9.82 1.62 -13.37
N THR A 81 -10.16 2.85 -13.03
CA THR A 81 -11.26 3.54 -13.72
C THR A 81 -10.66 4.22 -14.92
N GLN A 82 -11.16 3.97 -16.14
CA GLN A 82 -10.70 4.60 -17.40
C GLN A 82 -11.08 6.11 -17.46
N THR A 83 -10.91 6.84 -16.37
CA THR A 83 -11.33 8.23 -16.27
C THR A 83 -10.38 9.02 -15.36
N SER A 84 -10.02 10.21 -15.82
CA SER A 84 -9.18 11.21 -15.13
C SER A 84 -9.73 11.73 -13.80
N GLY A 85 -10.85 11.19 -13.30
CA GLY A 85 -11.59 11.63 -12.12
C GLY A 85 -11.05 11.13 -10.78
N VAL A 86 -10.16 10.13 -10.76
CA VAL A 86 -9.65 9.50 -9.52
C VAL A 86 -8.97 10.51 -8.60
N ARG A 87 -8.23 11.50 -9.15
CA ARG A 87 -7.54 12.52 -8.36
C ARG A 87 -8.50 13.43 -7.58
N ALA A 88 -9.57 13.88 -8.23
CA ALA A 88 -10.55 14.76 -7.61
C ALA A 88 -11.43 13.99 -6.62
N ALA A 89 -11.83 12.78 -6.99
CA ALA A 89 -12.61 11.90 -6.13
C ALA A 89 -11.87 11.57 -4.83
N LEU A 90 -10.58 11.24 -4.90
CA LEU A 90 -9.82 10.81 -3.73
C LEU A 90 -9.58 11.93 -2.71
N GLY A 91 -9.32 13.16 -3.19
CA GLY A 91 -9.20 14.33 -2.32
C GLY A 91 -10.51 14.62 -1.59
N ALA A 92 -11.64 14.60 -2.32
CA ALA A 92 -12.96 14.83 -1.74
C ALA A 92 -13.35 13.72 -0.75
N THR A 93 -13.10 12.44 -1.07
CA THR A 93 -13.42 11.33 -0.16
C THR A 93 -12.60 11.39 1.12
N GLY A 94 -11.31 11.74 1.05
CA GLY A 94 -10.47 11.86 2.24
C GLY A 94 -10.92 12.99 3.18
N THR A 95 -11.53 14.05 2.65
CA THR A 95 -12.17 15.11 3.45
C THR A 95 -13.45 14.60 4.12
N VAL A 96 -14.29 13.86 3.41
CA VAL A 96 -15.57 13.34 3.94
C VAL A 96 -15.35 12.27 5.00
N THR A 97 -14.40 11.35 4.80
CA THR A 97 -14.14 10.24 5.73
C THR A 97 -13.28 10.65 6.92
N GLY A 98 -12.59 11.79 6.84
CA GLY A 98 -11.54 12.18 7.79
C GLY A 98 -10.20 11.44 7.59
N ASP A 99 -10.18 10.40 6.75
CA ASP A 99 -8.97 9.70 6.33
C ASP A 99 -8.31 10.42 5.15
N ARG A 100 -7.59 11.48 5.50
CA ARG A 100 -6.90 12.36 4.55
C ARG A 100 -5.84 11.59 3.76
N VAL A 101 -5.77 11.91 2.47
CA VAL A 101 -4.70 11.47 1.57
C VAL A 101 -3.76 12.63 1.27
N TRP A 102 -2.48 12.34 1.09
CA TRP A 102 -1.49 13.34 0.66
C TRP A 102 -0.75 12.86 -0.58
N ARG A 103 -0.68 13.70 -1.61
CA ARG A 103 0.02 13.35 -2.85
C ARG A 103 1.51 13.58 -2.69
N LEU A 104 2.29 12.52 -2.83
CA LEU A 104 3.74 12.60 -2.94
C LEU A 104 4.19 12.72 -4.41
N PRO A 105 5.32 13.39 -4.69
CA PRO A 105 5.84 13.55 -6.04
C PRO A 105 6.39 12.22 -6.59
N LEU A 106 5.99 11.86 -7.82
CA LEU A 106 6.55 10.72 -8.54
C LEU A 106 7.36 11.20 -9.75
N TRP A 107 8.48 11.85 -9.47
CA TRP A 107 9.35 12.44 -10.49
C TRP A 107 10.32 11.42 -11.08
N LYS A 108 10.68 11.61 -12.36
CA LYS A 108 11.65 10.76 -13.07
C LYS A 108 12.98 10.67 -12.34
N PHE A 109 13.44 11.79 -11.77
CA PHE A 109 14.65 11.88 -10.95
C PHE A 109 14.72 10.84 -9.82
N PHE A 110 13.61 10.56 -9.14
CA PHE A 110 13.58 9.56 -8.07
C PHE A 110 13.66 8.14 -8.63
N CYS A 111 13.08 7.92 -9.81
CA CYS A 111 13.01 6.60 -10.41
C CYS A 111 14.34 6.21 -11.08
N GLU A 112 15.05 7.16 -11.69
CA GLU A 112 16.38 6.94 -12.29
C GLU A 112 17.40 6.42 -11.26
N LYS A 113 17.29 6.85 -10.00
CA LYS A 113 18.16 6.36 -8.90
C LYS A 113 17.98 4.88 -8.56
N LEU A 114 16.91 4.23 -9.03
CA LEU A 114 16.67 2.79 -8.80
C LEU A 114 17.18 1.92 -9.97
N VAL A 115 17.39 2.52 -11.15
CA VAL A 115 17.62 1.82 -12.42
C VAL A 115 19.11 1.87 -12.83
N ASP A 116 19.92 2.70 -12.17
CA ASP A 116 21.34 2.86 -12.48
C ASP A 116 22.22 1.84 -11.74
N LEU A 117 22.23 0.59 -12.22
CA LEU A 117 23.02 -0.50 -11.65
C LEU A 117 23.81 -1.26 -12.72
N MET A 118 24.99 -1.75 -12.32
CA MET A 118 25.89 -2.49 -13.21
C MET A 118 25.44 -3.95 -13.45
N ASN A 119 24.65 -4.54 -12.55
CA ASN A 119 24.40 -5.98 -12.46
C ASN A 119 22.92 -6.39 -12.55
N ALA A 120 21.99 -5.44 -12.57
CA ALA A 120 20.56 -5.69 -12.73
C ALA A 120 19.87 -4.45 -13.32
N ASP A 121 18.65 -4.60 -13.79
CA ASP A 121 17.87 -3.48 -14.35
C ASP A 121 17.33 -2.56 -13.26
N ILE A 122 17.08 -3.08 -12.05
CA ILE A 122 16.54 -2.29 -10.93
C ILE A 122 17.00 -2.84 -9.57
N THR A 123 17.10 -1.98 -8.56
CA THR A 123 17.33 -2.37 -7.16
C THR A 123 16.05 -2.24 -6.34
N ASN A 124 15.85 -3.17 -5.40
CA ASN A 124 14.74 -3.08 -4.45
C ASN A 124 14.97 -2.03 -3.35
N LYS A 125 16.17 -1.43 -3.24
CA LYS A 125 16.50 -0.43 -2.23
C LYS A 125 16.71 0.95 -2.87
N GLY A 126 16.04 1.96 -2.33
CA GLY A 126 16.25 3.35 -2.71
C GLY A 126 16.16 4.24 -1.47
N ASN A 127 16.89 5.35 -1.49
CA ASN A 127 16.99 6.29 -0.36
C ASN A 127 15.99 7.44 -0.45
N GLU A 128 15.17 7.47 -1.49
CA GLU A 128 14.20 8.54 -1.73
C GLU A 128 12.84 8.20 -1.10
N PRO A 129 12.08 9.20 -0.62
CA PRO A 129 10.75 8.98 -0.06
C PRO A 129 9.78 8.25 -1.00
N SER A 130 9.96 8.42 -2.32
CA SER A 130 9.10 7.83 -3.34
C SER A 130 9.70 6.58 -4.01
N SER A 131 10.76 6.01 -3.43
CA SER A 131 11.46 4.85 -4.00
C SER A 131 10.53 3.64 -4.17
N GLY A 132 9.62 3.39 -3.23
CA GLY A 132 8.66 2.29 -3.33
C GLY A 132 7.72 2.45 -4.53
N ALA A 133 7.18 3.67 -4.72
CA ALA A 133 6.33 3.97 -5.85
C ALA A 133 7.08 3.93 -7.20
N CYS A 134 8.31 4.45 -7.25
CA CYS A 134 9.14 4.35 -8.45
C CYS A 134 9.47 2.91 -8.81
N PHE A 135 9.75 2.05 -7.83
CA PHE A 135 9.96 0.63 -8.06
C PHE A 135 8.74 -0.03 -8.70
N ILE A 136 7.54 0.19 -8.13
CA ILE A 136 6.31 -0.44 -8.64
C ILE A 136 5.98 0.09 -10.05
N LYS A 137 6.22 1.38 -10.31
CA LYS A 137 5.98 2.01 -11.61
C LYS A 137 6.65 1.26 -12.76
N GLU A 138 7.83 0.67 -12.54
CA GLU A 138 8.55 -0.10 -13.56
C GLU A 138 7.84 -1.37 -14.04
N PHE A 139 6.83 -1.83 -13.29
CA PHE A 139 6.02 -3.01 -13.61
C PHE A 139 4.62 -2.67 -14.13
N VAL A 140 4.21 -1.40 -14.01
CA VAL A 140 2.90 -0.92 -14.49
C VAL A 140 2.97 -0.63 -16.00
N PRO A 141 2.06 -1.16 -16.83
CA PRO A 141 1.99 -0.79 -18.24
C PRO A 141 1.73 0.70 -18.43
N ALA A 142 2.40 1.33 -19.41
CA ALA A 142 2.25 2.76 -19.68
C ALA A 142 0.81 3.19 -20.07
N CYS A 143 -0.01 2.25 -20.55
CA CYS A 143 -1.40 2.49 -20.92
C CYS A 143 -2.39 2.40 -19.75
N CYS A 144 -1.94 2.05 -18.54
CA CYS A 144 -2.80 1.90 -17.39
C CYS A 144 -2.74 3.12 -16.47
N GLU A 145 -3.92 3.62 -16.07
CA GLU A 145 -4.02 4.53 -14.93
C GLU A 145 -3.75 3.74 -13.64
N TRP A 146 -2.90 4.29 -12.78
CA TRP A 146 -2.43 3.61 -11.57
C TRP A 146 -2.26 4.58 -10.41
N ILE A 147 -2.50 4.07 -9.20
CA ILE A 147 -2.28 4.74 -7.94
C ILE A 147 -1.56 3.80 -6.97
N HIS A 148 -0.64 4.36 -6.18
CA HIS A 148 0.01 3.69 -5.07
C HIS A 148 -0.35 4.39 -3.77
N PHE A 149 -0.80 3.61 -2.79
CA PHE A 149 -0.97 4.08 -1.42
C PHE A 149 0.20 3.56 -0.58
N ASP A 150 1.07 4.47 -0.16
CA ASP A 150 2.01 4.18 0.91
C ASP A 150 1.30 4.44 2.25
N ILE A 151 0.98 3.35 2.93
CA ILE A 151 0.22 3.37 4.19
C ILE A 151 1.09 3.02 5.40
N THR A 152 2.41 2.86 5.21
CA THR A 152 3.33 2.37 6.24
C THR A 152 3.19 3.17 7.53
N ALA A 153 3.14 4.50 7.44
CA ALA A 153 3.03 5.38 8.60
C ALA A 153 1.66 5.34 9.28
N VAL A 154 0.59 5.03 8.54
CA VAL A 154 -0.79 5.05 9.05
C VAL A 154 -1.31 3.68 9.43
N ALA A 155 -0.58 2.60 9.14
CA ALA A 155 -0.94 1.21 9.44
C ALA A 155 -0.41 0.72 10.81
N LEU A 156 0.32 1.57 11.54
CA LEU A 156 0.92 1.23 12.84
C LEU A 156 -0.12 1.15 13.96
N LYS A 157 0.32 0.68 15.13
CA LYS A 157 -0.51 0.67 16.35
C LYS A 157 -0.84 2.10 16.78
N CYS A 158 -2.07 2.29 17.23
CA CYS A 158 -2.46 3.54 17.89
C CYS A 158 -1.73 3.67 19.24
N ASP A 159 -1.09 4.83 19.43
CA ASP A 159 -0.30 5.20 20.62
C ASP A 159 -1.14 5.85 21.73
N GLY A 160 -2.48 5.89 21.57
CA GLY A 160 -3.39 6.40 22.60
C GLY A 160 -3.45 7.92 22.72
N ARG A 161 -2.99 8.69 21.71
CA ARG A 161 -3.13 10.15 21.71
C ARG A 161 -4.61 10.56 21.83
N GLU A 162 -4.86 11.53 22.71
CA GLU A 162 -6.19 11.99 23.17
C GLU A 162 -7.13 12.48 22.05
N ASP A 163 -6.62 12.73 20.84
CA ASP A 163 -7.38 13.25 19.69
C ASP A 163 -7.78 12.19 18.64
N THR A 164 -7.77 10.90 19.00
CA THR A 164 -8.06 9.81 18.04
C THR A 164 -9.22 8.92 18.48
N TYR A 165 -10.10 8.58 17.54
CA TYR A 165 -11.22 7.64 17.76
C TYR A 165 -10.79 6.16 17.70
N TYR A 166 -9.47 5.89 17.66
CA TYR A 166 -8.90 4.56 17.59
C TYR A 166 -8.63 4.02 18.98
N THR A 167 -8.88 2.72 19.16
CA THR A 167 -8.53 2.05 20.42
C THR A 167 -7.02 1.90 20.54
N GLU A 168 -6.47 2.34 21.67
CA GLU A 168 -5.06 2.20 22.00
C GLU A 168 -4.58 0.75 21.91
N GLY A 169 -3.36 0.55 21.40
CA GLY A 169 -2.73 -0.76 21.30
C GLY A 169 -3.22 -1.64 20.14
N LEU A 170 -4.29 -1.23 19.43
CA LEU A 170 -4.75 -1.87 18.20
C LEU A 170 -4.18 -1.18 16.96
N MET A 171 -4.14 -1.93 15.85
CA MET A 171 -3.79 -1.38 14.54
C MET A 171 -4.92 -0.47 14.08
N THR A 172 -4.56 0.69 13.56
CA THR A 172 -5.50 1.71 13.07
C THR A 172 -6.33 1.20 11.90
N GLY A 173 -5.76 0.41 10.98
CA GLY A 173 -6.47 -0.12 9.79
C GLY A 173 -6.78 0.92 8.71
N ARG A 174 -6.04 2.03 8.68
CA ARG A 174 -6.23 3.16 7.76
C ARG A 174 -5.54 2.95 6.41
N PRO A 175 -6.08 3.49 5.30
CA PRO A 175 -7.32 4.27 5.20
C PRO A 175 -8.54 3.37 4.99
N ASN A 176 -9.48 3.36 5.92
CA ASN A 176 -10.74 2.63 5.78
C ASN A 176 -11.85 3.34 6.56
N PRO A 177 -12.87 3.92 5.90
CA PRO A 177 -13.95 4.58 6.63
C PRO A 177 -14.80 3.61 7.45
N TYR A 178 -14.73 2.30 7.18
CA TYR A 178 -15.47 1.27 7.91
C TYR A 178 -14.65 0.73 9.08
N HIS A 179 -14.35 1.59 10.03
CA HIS A 179 -14.06 1.12 11.38
C HIS A 179 -15.39 0.74 12.02
N ARG A 180 -15.43 -0.36 12.80
CA ARG A 180 -16.55 -0.55 13.73
C ARG A 180 -16.59 0.72 14.58
N ALA A 181 -17.51 1.62 14.29
CA ALA A 181 -17.85 2.66 15.23
C ALA A 181 -18.06 1.94 16.55
N ALA A 182 -17.26 2.27 17.57
CA ALA A 182 -17.69 1.97 18.93
C ALA A 182 -19.16 2.45 19.02
N PRO A 183 -20.07 1.67 19.60
CA PRO A 183 -21.47 2.06 19.68
C PRO A 183 -21.50 3.47 20.27
N VAL A 184 -21.92 4.44 19.45
CA VAL A 184 -22.14 5.80 19.92
C VAL A 184 -23.21 5.66 21.00
N PRO A 185 -22.95 6.07 22.26
CA PRO A 185 -23.98 6.05 23.27
C PRO A 185 -25.18 6.81 22.72
N SER A 186 -26.34 6.15 22.71
CA SER A 186 -27.58 6.69 22.17
C SER A 186 -27.97 7.98 22.89
N LEU A 187 -27.55 9.13 22.35
CA LEU A 187 -27.97 10.47 22.78
C LEU A 187 -29.30 10.88 22.11
N LEU A 188 -30.29 9.99 22.14
CA LEU A 188 -31.68 10.31 21.81
C LEU A 188 -32.61 9.65 22.83
N SER A 189 -32.57 10.21 24.04
CA SER A 189 -33.71 10.19 24.97
C SER A 189 -33.80 11.56 25.64
N SER A 190 -34.56 12.45 25.01
CA SER A 190 -35.15 13.64 25.63
C SER A 190 -36.38 14.01 24.84
#